data_AF-A0A0M3I7C1-F1
#
_entry.id   AF-A0A0M3I7C1-F1
#
_cell.length_a   1.000
_cell.length_b   1.000
_cell.length_c   1.000
_cell.angle_alpha   90.00
_cell.angle_beta   90.00
_cell.angle_gamma   90.00
#
_symmetry.space_group_name_H-M   'P 1'
#
loop_
_entity.id
_entity.type
_entity.pdbx_description
1 polymer ?
#
loop_
_entity_poly.entity_id
_entity_poly.type
_entity_poly.pdbx_seq_one_letter_code
_entity_poly.pdbx_strand_id
1 'polypeptide(L)'
;MKLIKSSLSATFSRETAHFFVSSEQAKALRSFIRRKWRLMCPDEYFWLTLAGNPKSVQMPGSFDAVRLLNDVEKRRKTEKYNPGLVRKSIPYYISRYQRWIEKYNVIVSSKPCQGKYVRHSCVFGVRDIPNLLQRPELIVHKLYITYQPAAFFCLYKEVQRRAFGNDDPFDDEPYGNLPGPRITREQSVDEWAKAL
;
A
#
# COMPACT_ATOMS: atom_id res chain seq x y z
N MET A 1 -9.98 20.59 5.63
CA MET A 1 -9.56 19.24 5.22
C MET A 1 -9.89 18.24 6.33
N LYS A 2 -10.34 17.03 5.99
CA LYS A 2 -10.52 15.91 6.93
C LYS A 2 -9.18 15.22 7.17
N LEU A 3 -8.84 14.86 8.41
CA LEU A 3 -7.68 14.02 8.71
C LEU A 3 -7.98 12.58 8.32
N ILE A 4 -7.15 12.01 7.45
CA ILE A 4 -7.31 10.65 6.94
C ILE A 4 -6.05 9.85 7.24
N LYS A 5 -6.22 8.73 7.94
CA LYS A 5 -5.13 7.83 8.31
C LYS A 5 -4.81 6.88 7.15
N SER A 6 -3.53 6.58 6.96
CA SER A 6 -3.01 5.74 5.88
C SER A 6 -1.75 4.99 6.32
N SER A 7 -1.09 4.30 5.38
CA SER A 7 0.24 3.74 5.63
C SER A 7 1.28 4.86 5.76
N LEU A 8 2.32 4.62 6.57
CA LEU A 8 3.49 5.50 6.65
C LEU A 8 4.21 5.67 5.30
N SER A 9 4.21 4.65 4.45
CA SER A 9 4.85 4.72 3.13
C SER A 9 3.87 5.21 2.07
N ALA A 10 4.37 5.90 1.05
CA ALA A 10 3.58 6.35 -0.09
C ALA A 10 4.43 6.34 -1.37
N THR A 11 3.75 6.28 -2.51
CA THR A 11 4.34 6.43 -3.85
C THR A 11 3.60 7.58 -4.51
N PHE A 12 4.34 8.54 -5.03
CA PHE A 12 3.79 9.76 -5.62
C PHE A 12 4.74 10.31 -6.67
N SER A 13 4.23 11.16 -7.56
CA SER A 13 5.02 11.75 -8.64
C SER A 13 5.96 12.85 -8.12
N ARG A 14 6.88 13.29 -8.99
CA ARG A 14 7.79 14.39 -8.67
C ARG A 14 7.05 15.70 -8.42
N GLU A 15 5.96 15.95 -9.15
CA GLU A 15 5.11 17.13 -9.02
C GLU A 15 4.42 17.13 -7.65
N THR A 16 3.90 15.98 -7.21
CA THR A 16 3.34 15.80 -5.87
C THR A 16 4.41 15.98 -4.79
N ALA A 17 5.63 15.47 -5.00
CA ALA A 17 6.75 15.68 -4.08
C ALA A 17 7.08 17.18 -3.94
N HIS A 18 7.11 17.92 -5.05
CA HIS A 18 7.32 19.36 -5.06
C HIS A 18 6.21 20.10 -4.29
N PHE A 19 4.95 19.69 -4.46
CA PHE A 19 3.83 20.23 -3.68
C PHE A 19 4.01 20.04 -2.16
N PHE A 20 4.48 18.87 -1.73
CA PHE A 20 4.69 18.59 -0.30
C PHE A 20 5.75 19.48 0.35
N VAL A 21 6.78 19.86 -0.39
CA VAL A 21 7.85 20.73 0.13
C VAL A 21 7.50 22.21 0.03
N SER A 22 6.77 22.62 -0.99
CA SER A 22 6.54 24.04 -1.31
C SER A 22 5.24 24.60 -0.75
N SER A 23 4.16 23.81 -0.67
CA SER A 23 2.82 24.32 -0.38
C SER A 23 2.60 24.71 1.08
N GLU A 24 1.86 25.81 1.29
CA GLU A 24 1.45 26.25 2.63
C GLU A 24 0.50 25.25 3.28
N GLN A 25 -0.33 24.56 2.50
CA GLN A 25 -1.23 23.51 3.00
C GLN A 25 -0.45 22.33 3.59
N ALA A 26 0.62 21.86 2.93
CA ALA A 26 1.45 20.79 3.44
C ALA A 26 2.24 21.22 4.69
N LYS A 27 2.78 22.45 4.70
CA LYS A 27 3.46 23.01 5.88
C LYS A 27 2.52 23.14 7.07
N ALA A 28 1.30 23.63 6.85
CA ALA A 28 0.27 23.78 7.87
C ALA A 28 -0.12 22.42 8.46
N LEU A 29 -0.37 21.41 7.61
CA LEU A 29 -0.68 20.06 8.06
C LEU A 29 0.47 19.46 8.88
N ARG A 30 1.71 19.55 8.39
CA ARG A 30 2.89 19.05 9.09
C ARG A 30 3.04 19.70 10.48
N SER A 31 2.82 21.02 10.56
CA SER A 31 2.87 21.75 11.83
C SER A 31 1.75 21.35 12.79
N PHE A 32 0.54 21.10 12.26
CA PHE A 32 -0.59 20.60 13.04
C PHE A 32 -0.33 19.20 13.60
N ILE A 33 0.09 18.26 12.75
CA ILE A 33 0.38 16.87 13.12
C ILE A 33 1.48 16.83 14.19
N ARG A 34 2.55 17.61 14.02
CA ARG A 34 3.66 17.69 14.99
C ARG A 34 3.24 18.21 16.37
N ARG A 35 2.25 19.11 16.44
CA ARG A 35 1.80 19.73 17.69
C ARG A 35 0.71 18.93 18.42
N LYS A 36 0.04 18.00 17.74
CA LYS A 36 -1.07 17.24 18.32
C LYS A 36 -0.58 15.97 19.02
N TRP A 37 -0.23 16.11 20.31
CA TRP A 37 0.23 15.01 21.16
C TRP A 37 -0.75 13.83 21.33
N ARG A 38 -2.06 14.05 21.10
CA ARG A 38 -3.08 12.99 21.19
C ARG A 38 -3.27 12.19 19.89
N LEU A 39 -2.55 12.54 18.82
CA LEU A 39 -2.68 11.84 17.55
C LEU A 39 -1.81 10.58 17.55
N MET A 40 -2.44 9.40 17.49
CA MET A 40 -1.73 8.12 17.46
C MET A 40 -1.13 7.83 16.09
N CYS A 41 0.18 7.60 15.99
CA CYS A 41 0.92 7.45 14.73
C CYS A 41 0.77 8.69 13.82
N PRO A 42 1.30 9.85 14.23
CA PRO A 42 1.13 11.12 13.51
C PRO A 42 1.62 11.07 12.06
N ASP A 43 2.65 10.26 11.81
CA ASP A 43 3.29 10.00 10.52
C ASP A 43 2.35 9.30 9.50
N GLU A 44 1.29 8.64 9.96
CA GLU A 44 0.30 7.95 9.13
C GLU A 44 -0.82 8.87 8.59
N TYR A 45 -0.86 10.13 9.01
CA TYR A 45 -1.90 11.09 8.60
C TYR A 45 -1.46 12.03 7.47
N PHE A 46 -0.17 12.15 7.17
CA PHE A 46 0.31 13.20 6.27
C PHE A 46 -0.12 12.96 4.81
N TRP A 47 0.19 11.78 4.27
CA TRP A 47 0.05 11.49 2.83
C TRP A 47 -1.40 11.54 2.36
N LEU A 48 -2.27 10.71 2.96
CA LEU A 48 -3.64 10.58 2.49
C LEU A 48 -4.53 11.75 2.90
N THR A 49 -4.15 12.53 3.92
CA THR A 49 -4.85 13.80 4.20
C THR A 49 -4.63 14.81 3.08
N LEU A 50 -3.41 14.97 2.57
CA LEU A 50 -3.18 15.91 1.47
C LEU A 50 -3.76 15.39 0.15
N ALA A 51 -3.51 14.11 -0.16
CA ALA A 51 -4.01 13.49 -1.38
C ALA A 51 -5.54 13.35 -1.40
N GLY A 52 -6.13 13.07 -0.24
CA GLY A 52 -7.51 12.62 -0.09
C GLY A 52 -8.57 13.71 0.05
N ASN A 53 -8.16 14.98 0.01
CA ASN A 53 -9.04 16.14 0.22
C ASN A 53 -9.06 17.08 -1.00
N PRO A 54 -9.45 16.61 -2.19
CA PRO A 54 -9.31 17.36 -3.45
C PRO A 54 -10.11 18.68 -3.45
N LYS A 55 -11.20 18.75 -2.68
CA LYS A 55 -12.01 19.98 -2.51
C LYS A 55 -11.32 21.07 -1.68
N SER A 56 -10.32 20.70 -0.86
CA SER A 56 -9.62 21.64 0.04
C SER A 56 -8.12 21.76 -0.23
N VAL A 57 -7.54 20.82 -0.97
CA VAL A 57 -6.11 20.71 -1.22
C VAL A 57 -5.91 20.49 -2.72
N GLN A 58 -5.33 21.48 -3.39
CA GLN A 58 -5.01 21.42 -4.81
C GLN A 58 -3.67 20.71 -5.03
N MET A 59 -3.58 19.46 -4.57
CA MET A 59 -2.40 18.64 -4.78
C MET A 59 -2.49 17.95 -6.16
N PRO A 60 -1.42 17.94 -6.97
CA PRO A 60 -1.35 17.14 -8.18
C PRO A 60 -1.63 15.67 -7.88
N GLY A 61 -2.58 15.06 -8.62
CA GLY A 61 -3.01 13.68 -8.40
C GLY A 61 -3.85 13.45 -7.14
N SER A 62 -4.49 14.50 -6.58
CA SER A 62 -5.45 14.35 -5.49
C SER A 62 -6.72 13.60 -5.94
N PHE A 63 -7.37 12.94 -4.98
CA PHE A 63 -8.53 12.10 -5.21
C PHE A 63 -9.43 12.05 -3.97
N ASP A 64 -10.70 11.67 -4.13
CA ASP A 64 -11.59 11.50 -2.97
C ASP A 64 -11.22 10.21 -2.21
N ALA A 65 -10.39 10.36 -1.17
CA ALA A 65 -9.92 9.22 -0.39
C ALA A 65 -11.03 8.60 0.45
N VAL A 66 -12.07 9.35 0.84
CA VAL A 66 -13.19 8.80 1.60
C VAL A 66 -13.97 7.83 0.72
N ARG A 67 -14.24 8.22 -0.53
CA ARG A 67 -14.85 7.33 -1.53
C ARG A 67 -13.98 6.09 -1.76
N LEU A 68 -12.69 6.26 -2.05
CA LEU A 68 -11.78 5.14 -2.30
C LEU A 68 -11.75 4.15 -1.12
N LEU A 69 -11.65 4.63 0.12
CA LEU A 69 -11.60 3.77 1.30
C LEU A 69 -12.91 3.02 1.53
N ASN A 70 -14.06 3.64 1.22
CA ASN A 70 -15.34 2.94 1.27
C ASN A 70 -15.42 1.81 0.24
N ASP A 71 -14.92 2.04 -0.97
CA ASP A 71 -14.88 1.03 -2.03
C ASP A 71 -13.94 -0.14 -1.67
N VAL A 72 -12.77 0.17 -1.11
CA VAL A 72 -11.83 -0.82 -0.56
C VAL A 72 -12.50 -1.67 0.51
N GLU A 73 -13.21 -1.06 1.45
CA GLU A 73 -13.88 -1.78 2.54
C GLU A 73 -15.02 -2.66 2.03
N LYS A 74 -15.82 -2.16 1.07
CA LYS A 74 -16.85 -2.95 0.40
C LYS A 74 -16.26 -4.18 -0.28
N ARG A 75 -15.14 -4.02 -1.00
CA ARG A 75 -14.45 -5.12 -1.67
C ARG A 75 -13.91 -6.14 -0.67
N ARG A 76 -13.26 -5.70 0.42
CA ARG A 76 -12.78 -6.59 1.49
C ARG A 76 -13.90 -7.45 2.07
N LYS A 77 -15.08 -6.87 2.27
CA LYS A 77 -16.28 -7.62 2.70
C LYS A 77 -16.68 -8.66 1.66
N THR A 78 -16.76 -8.28 0.39
CA THR A 78 -17.05 -9.23 -0.71
C THR A 78 -16.06 -10.38 -0.76
N GLU A 79 -14.76 -10.11 -0.70
CA GLU A 79 -13.70 -11.13 -0.69
C GLU A 79 -13.82 -12.09 0.52
N LYS A 80 -14.22 -11.57 1.69
CA LYS A 80 -14.42 -12.36 2.90
C LYS A 80 -15.63 -13.29 2.80
N TYR A 81 -16.73 -12.84 2.24
CA TYR A 81 -17.97 -13.62 2.14
C TYR A 81 -18.03 -14.50 0.89
N ASN A 82 -17.33 -14.14 -0.19
CA ASN A 82 -17.33 -14.85 -1.47
C ASN A 82 -15.91 -15.05 -2.02
N PRO A 83 -15.07 -15.90 -1.38
CA PRO A 83 -13.65 -16.03 -1.73
C PRO A 83 -13.38 -16.55 -3.15
N GLY A 84 -14.37 -17.15 -3.82
CA GLY A 84 -14.27 -17.63 -5.21
C GLY A 84 -14.66 -16.61 -6.29
N LEU A 85 -15.20 -15.45 -5.90
CA LEU A 85 -15.70 -14.44 -6.84
C LEU A 85 -14.64 -13.43 -7.30
N VAL A 86 -13.52 -13.34 -6.56
CA VAL A 86 -12.43 -12.39 -6.87
C VAL A 86 -11.24 -13.14 -7.41
N ARG A 87 -11.00 -13.04 -8.73
CA ARG A 87 -9.93 -13.80 -9.41
C ARG A 87 -8.53 -13.27 -9.09
N LYS A 88 -8.37 -11.97 -8.81
CA LYS A 88 -7.08 -11.31 -8.53
C LYS A 88 -7.28 -10.27 -7.43
N SER A 89 -6.64 -10.44 -6.27
CA SER A 89 -6.64 -9.40 -5.21
C SER A 89 -5.77 -8.24 -5.69
N ILE A 90 -6.40 -7.15 -6.14
CA ILE A 90 -5.71 -5.95 -6.59
C ILE A 90 -5.52 -5.04 -5.37
N PRO A 91 -4.29 -4.79 -4.92
CA PRO A 91 -4.09 -3.86 -3.82
C PRO A 91 -4.44 -2.45 -4.26
N TYR A 92 -5.15 -1.69 -3.41
CA TYR A 92 -5.37 -0.26 -3.62
C TYR A 92 -4.13 0.58 -3.33
N TYR A 93 -3.06 -0.05 -2.84
CA TYR A 93 -1.85 0.56 -2.34
C TYR A 93 -0.65 -0.35 -2.60
N ILE A 94 0.32 0.12 -3.39
CA ILE A 94 1.48 -0.70 -3.83
C ILE A 94 2.80 -0.36 -3.16
N SER A 95 2.91 0.75 -2.43
CA SER A 95 4.23 1.22 -1.97
C SER A 95 4.91 0.24 -1.02
N ARG A 96 4.12 -0.53 -0.27
CA ARG A 96 4.64 -1.48 0.72
C ARG A 96 3.66 -2.60 1.03
N TYR A 97 4.09 -3.84 0.83
CA TYR A 97 3.39 -5.01 1.38
C TYR A 97 3.76 -5.18 2.84
N GLN A 98 2.76 -5.20 3.71
CA GLN A 98 2.94 -5.48 5.12
C GLN A 98 1.82 -6.38 5.61
N ARG A 99 2.19 -7.40 6.36
CA ARG A 99 1.23 -8.32 6.97
C ARG A 99 1.15 -8.06 8.47
N TRP A 100 -0.08 -7.95 8.95
CA TRP A 100 -0.41 -7.80 10.37
C TRP A 100 -1.15 -9.04 10.87
N ILE A 101 -1.02 -9.32 12.16
CA ILE A 101 -1.95 -10.19 12.89
C ILE A 101 -2.98 -9.29 13.58
N GLU A 102 -4.27 -9.60 13.47
CA GLU A 102 -5.31 -8.84 14.16
C GLU A 102 -5.29 -9.17 15.65
N LYS A 103 -5.84 -8.27 16.47
CA LYS A 103 -6.05 -8.53 17.91
C LYS A 103 -6.91 -9.80 18.01
N TYR A 104 -6.54 -10.75 18.88
CA TYR A 104 -7.16 -12.08 19.05
C TYR A 104 -6.73 -13.21 18.10
N ASN A 105 -5.56 -13.14 17.44
CA ASN A 105 -4.99 -14.24 16.65
C ASN A 105 -5.81 -14.70 15.42
N VAL A 106 -6.78 -13.90 14.97
CA VAL A 106 -7.48 -14.20 13.71
C VAL A 106 -6.59 -13.80 12.54
N ILE A 107 -6.22 -14.79 11.73
CA ILE A 107 -5.41 -14.58 10.53
C ILE A 107 -6.33 -13.98 9.45
N VAL A 108 -6.15 -12.69 9.14
CA VAL A 108 -6.98 -11.93 8.16
C VAL A 108 -6.70 -12.33 6.69
N SER A 109 -5.69 -13.16 6.44
CA SER A 109 -5.33 -13.59 5.07
C SER A 109 -5.12 -15.10 5.00
N SER A 110 -5.68 -15.71 3.95
CA SER A 110 -5.69 -17.15 3.68
C SER A 110 -4.35 -17.89 3.79
N LYS A 111 -3.19 -17.21 3.70
CA LYS A 111 -1.86 -17.82 3.84
C LYS A 111 -1.14 -17.34 5.12
N PRO A 112 -0.92 -18.15 6.17
CA PRO A 112 -0.26 -17.68 7.39
C PRO A 112 1.17 -17.16 7.15
N CYS A 113 1.61 -16.17 7.96
CA CYS A 113 3.01 -15.76 8.05
C CYS A 113 3.87 -16.97 8.42
N GLN A 114 4.82 -17.33 7.57
CA GLN A 114 5.71 -18.48 7.79
C GLN A 114 6.99 -18.12 8.53
N GLY A 115 7.21 -16.84 8.81
CA GLY A 115 8.24 -16.34 9.71
C GLY A 115 7.73 -16.15 11.14
N LYS A 116 7.94 -14.96 11.71
CA LYS A 116 7.50 -14.61 13.08
C LYS A 116 6.85 -13.24 13.14
N TYR A 117 6.00 -12.99 14.13
CA TYR A 117 5.45 -11.66 14.37
C TYR A 117 6.31 -10.86 15.34
N VAL A 118 6.60 -9.59 14.98
CA VAL A 118 7.27 -8.62 15.87
C VAL A 118 6.48 -7.33 15.82
N ARG A 119 5.97 -6.88 16.98
CA ARG A 119 5.03 -5.75 17.09
C ARG A 119 3.83 -5.91 16.16
N HIS A 120 3.18 -7.08 16.21
CA HIS A 120 2.02 -7.45 15.40
C HIS A 120 2.22 -7.50 13.87
N SER A 121 3.43 -7.25 13.36
CA SER A 121 3.74 -7.34 11.92
C SER A 121 4.66 -8.54 11.63
N CYS A 122 4.39 -9.24 10.53
CA CYS A 122 5.18 -10.39 10.07
C CYS A 122 6.60 -9.96 9.69
N VAL A 123 7.57 -10.61 10.31
CA VAL A 123 8.94 -10.74 9.82
C VAL A 123 8.96 -11.97 8.94
N PHE A 124 9.02 -11.76 7.62
CA PHE A 124 8.92 -12.84 6.65
C PHE A 124 10.11 -13.80 6.72
N GLY A 125 9.82 -15.08 6.54
CA GLY A 125 10.80 -16.16 6.47
C GLY A 125 10.97 -16.72 5.05
N VAL A 126 11.83 -17.72 4.91
CA VAL A 126 12.15 -18.35 3.61
C VAL A 126 10.90 -18.93 2.93
N ARG A 127 9.98 -19.48 3.72
CA ARG A 127 8.73 -20.08 3.22
C ARG A 127 7.70 -19.03 2.76
N ASP A 128 7.89 -17.76 3.08
CA ASP A 128 7.04 -16.68 2.58
C ASP A 128 7.47 -16.21 1.17
N ILE A 129 8.72 -16.48 0.76
CA ILE A 129 9.31 -15.97 -0.50
C ILE A 129 8.46 -16.29 -1.74
N PRO A 130 7.97 -17.53 -1.97
CA PRO A 130 7.15 -17.81 -3.16
C PRO A 130 5.91 -16.93 -3.24
N ASN A 131 5.31 -16.57 -2.10
CA ASN A 131 4.16 -15.67 -2.09
C ASN A 131 4.59 -14.21 -2.30
N LEU A 132 5.68 -13.78 -1.67
CA LEU A 132 6.22 -12.41 -1.83
C LEU A 132 6.59 -12.12 -3.29
N LEU A 133 7.11 -13.11 -4.03
CA LEU A 133 7.50 -12.95 -5.44
C LEU A 133 6.33 -12.76 -6.41
N GLN A 134 5.10 -13.07 -5.97
CA GLN A 134 3.86 -12.91 -6.73
C GLN A 134 3.13 -11.59 -6.38
N ARG A 135 3.66 -10.83 -5.41
CA ARG A 135 3.05 -9.59 -4.94
C ARG A 135 3.40 -8.43 -5.88
N PRO A 136 2.44 -7.55 -6.22
CA PRO A 136 2.71 -6.37 -7.04
C PRO A 136 3.33 -5.21 -6.24
N GLU A 137 3.39 -5.28 -4.91
CA GLU A 137 3.97 -4.20 -4.11
C GLU A 137 5.48 -4.01 -4.34
N LEU A 138 5.93 -2.76 -4.29
CA LEU A 138 7.30 -2.37 -4.61
C LEU A 138 8.31 -2.77 -3.53
N ILE A 139 7.86 -2.78 -2.27
CA ILE A 139 8.71 -3.05 -1.10
C ILE A 139 7.96 -3.98 -0.14
N VAL A 140 8.69 -4.87 0.53
CA VAL A 140 8.15 -5.71 1.60
C VAL A 140 8.56 -5.20 2.98
N HIS A 141 7.62 -5.20 3.93
CA HIS A 141 7.86 -4.96 5.34
C HIS A 141 7.34 -6.15 6.17
N LYS A 142 8.20 -6.95 6.82
CA LYS A 142 9.64 -6.73 7.03
C LYS A 142 10.46 -8.00 6.95
N LEU A 143 11.75 -7.83 6.72
CA LEU A 143 12.79 -8.86 6.73
C LEU A 143 13.83 -8.43 7.76
N TYR A 144 14.40 -9.36 8.52
CA TYR A 144 15.51 -9.10 9.43
C TYR A 144 16.68 -9.99 9.06
N ILE A 145 17.86 -9.42 8.84
CA ILE A 145 19.08 -10.21 8.58
C ILE A 145 19.38 -11.13 9.77
N THR A 146 18.99 -10.75 10.99
CA THR A 146 19.12 -11.55 12.21
C THR A 146 18.05 -12.65 12.38
N TYR A 147 17.12 -12.79 11.42
CA TYR A 147 16.09 -13.84 11.45
C TYR A 147 15.86 -14.39 10.04
N GLN A 148 16.31 -15.63 9.80
CA GLN A 148 16.27 -16.28 8.49
C GLN A 148 16.83 -15.38 7.37
N PRO A 149 18.12 -14.99 7.42
CA PRO A 149 18.76 -14.13 6.41
C PRO A 149 18.61 -14.65 4.98
N ALA A 150 18.50 -15.98 4.80
CA ALA A 150 18.20 -16.60 3.52
C ALA A 150 16.95 -16.02 2.86
N ALA A 151 15.93 -15.59 3.61
CA ALA A 151 14.75 -14.93 3.04
C ALA A 151 15.12 -13.64 2.27
N PHE A 152 15.96 -12.80 2.86
CA PHE A 152 16.46 -11.59 2.22
C PHE A 152 17.31 -11.92 0.98
N PHE A 153 18.25 -12.85 1.11
CA PHE A 153 19.16 -13.20 0.00
C PHE A 153 18.45 -13.89 -1.17
N CYS A 154 17.47 -14.77 -0.89
CA CYS A 154 16.66 -15.39 -1.94
C CYS A 154 15.83 -14.35 -2.69
N LEU A 155 15.19 -13.42 -1.97
CA LEU A 155 14.44 -12.33 -2.60
C LEU A 155 15.36 -11.43 -3.44
N TYR A 156 16.53 -11.07 -2.91
CA TYR A 156 17.52 -10.24 -3.61
C TYR A 156 18.04 -10.91 -4.88
N LYS A 157 18.40 -12.20 -4.80
CA LYS A 157 18.83 -13.00 -5.97
C LYS A 157 17.79 -12.99 -7.07
N GLU A 158 16.51 -13.15 -6.71
CA GLU A 158 15.42 -13.16 -7.69
C GLU A 158 15.17 -11.78 -8.31
N VAL A 159 15.28 -10.70 -7.52
CA VAL A 159 15.24 -9.33 -8.05
C VAL A 159 16.39 -9.08 -9.03
N GLN A 160 17.62 -9.51 -8.70
CA GLN A 160 18.76 -9.41 -9.60
C GLN A 160 18.55 -10.23 -10.88
N ARG A 161 18.04 -11.46 -10.76
CA ARG A 161 17.75 -12.32 -11.92
C ARG A 161 16.74 -11.64 -12.86
N ARG A 162 15.69 -11.00 -12.34
CA ARG A 162 14.72 -10.26 -13.16
C ARG A 162 15.28 -8.98 -13.78
N ALA A 163 16.22 -8.32 -13.10
CA ALA A 163 16.81 -7.08 -13.57
C ALA A 163 17.87 -7.29 -14.67
N PHE A 164 18.61 -8.40 -14.61
CA PHE A 164 19.72 -8.69 -15.53
C PHE A 164 19.44 -9.84 -16.49
N GLY A 165 18.54 -10.74 -16.14
CA GLY A 165 18.06 -11.80 -17.02
C GLY A 165 17.00 -11.27 -17.98
N ASN A 166 16.86 -11.94 -19.12
CA ASN A 166 15.85 -11.59 -20.14
C ASN A 166 14.73 -12.63 -20.17
N ASP A 167 14.57 -13.37 -19.07
CA ASP A 167 13.85 -14.65 -19.04
C ASP A 167 12.36 -14.50 -18.71
N ASP A 168 11.94 -13.37 -18.12
CA ASP A 168 10.56 -13.16 -17.69
C ASP A 168 10.00 -11.82 -18.17
N PRO A 169 8.87 -11.80 -18.92
CA PRO A 169 8.18 -10.57 -19.26
C PRO A 169 7.60 -9.92 -17.99
N PHE A 170 7.78 -8.61 -17.85
CA PHE A 170 7.20 -7.83 -16.76
C PHE A 170 5.70 -7.60 -17.01
N ASP A 171 4.85 -8.08 -16.09
CA ASP A 171 3.40 -7.77 -16.07
C ASP A 171 3.18 -6.40 -15.41
N ASP A 172 2.98 -5.37 -16.24
CA ASP A 172 2.73 -4.00 -15.80
C ASP A 172 1.23 -3.70 -15.55
N GLU A 173 0.35 -4.62 -15.95
CA GLU A 173 -1.11 -4.50 -15.84
C GLU A 173 -1.57 -4.14 -14.41
N PRO A 174 -1.06 -4.80 -13.33
CA PRO A 174 -1.50 -4.50 -11.97
C PRO A 174 -1.19 -3.06 -11.55
N TYR A 175 -0.12 -2.47 -12.09
CA TYR A 175 0.31 -1.10 -11.79
C TYR A 175 -0.53 -0.09 -12.56
N GLY A 176 -0.78 -0.34 -13.86
CA GLY A 176 -1.66 0.50 -14.67
C GLY A 176 -3.09 0.54 -14.16
N ASN A 177 -3.58 -0.56 -13.56
CA ASN A 177 -4.94 -0.67 -13.04
C ASN A 177 -5.17 -0.04 -11.67
N LEU A 178 -4.15 0.50 -11.01
CA LEU A 178 -4.32 1.16 -9.72
C LEU A 178 -5.18 2.43 -9.83
N PRO A 179 -5.88 2.83 -8.75
CA PRO A 179 -6.70 4.03 -8.75
C PRO A 179 -5.97 5.29 -9.23
N GLY A 180 -4.73 5.52 -8.78
CA GLY A 180 -3.95 6.71 -9.17
C GLY A 180 -3.71 6.81 -10.69
N PRO A 181 -3.05 5.82 -11.32
CA PRO A 181 -2.87 5.74 -12.77
C PRO A 181 -4.16 5.79 -13.60
N ARG A 182 -5.28 5.26 -13.09
CA ARG A 182 -6.60 5.40 -13.74
C ARG A 182 -7.10 6.84 -13.68
N ILE A 183 -7.00 7.50 -12.53
CA ILE A 183 -7.39 8.91 -12.35
C ILE A 183 -6.57 9.83 -13.26
N THR A 184 -5.26 9.58 -13.42
CA THR A 184 -4.42 10.37 -14.34
C THR A 184 -4.79 10.19 -15.81
N ARG A 185 -5.52 9.12 -16.16
CA ARG A 185 -6.06 8.86 -17.50
C ARG A 185 -7.54 9.25 -17.62
N GLU A 186 -8.07 9.99 -16.65
CA GLU A 186 -9.49 10.39 -16.58
C GLU A 186 -10.48 9.21 -16.57
N GLN A 187 -10.02 8.04 -16.15
CA GLN A 187 -10.85 6.83 -16.06
C GLN A 187 -11.58 6.76 -14.72
N SER A 188 -12.77 6.16 -14.73
CA SER A 188 -13.52 5.94 -13.50
C SER A 188 -12.84 4.91 -12.60
N VAL A 189 -12.71 5.25 -11.30
CA VAL A 189 -12.29 4.31 -10.26
C VAL A 189 -13.43 3.34 -9.89
N ASP A 190 -14.68 3.64 -10.27
CA ASP A 190 -15.80 2.74 -10.02
C ASP A 190 -15.62 1.41 -10.74
N GLU A 191 -15.00 1.42 -11.92
CA GLU A 191 -14.65 0.19 -12.63
C GLU A 191 -13.61 -0.62 -11.87
N TRP A 192 -12.62 0.01 -11.23
CA TRP A 192 -11.67 -0.69 -10.35
C TRP A 192 -12.37 -1.31 -9.13
N ALA A 193 -13.38 -0.62 -8.58
CA ALA A 193 -14.21 -1.13 -7.49
C ALA A 193 -15.18 -2.25 -7.95
N LYS A 194 -15.53 -2.28 -9.25
CA LYS A 194 -16.46 -3.25 -9.86
C LYS A 194 -15.77 -4.40 -10.62
N ALA A 195 -14.47 -4.31 -10.89
CA ALA A 195 -13.69 -5.35 -11.56
C ALA A 195 -13.61 -6.58 -10.65
N LEU A 196 -14.50 -7.55 -10.93
CA LEU A 196 -14.62 -8.87 -10.32
C LEU A 196 -13.57 -9.84 -10.89
#